data_AF-A0A354BJH6-F1
#
_entry.id   AF-A0A354BJH6-F1
#
_cell.length_a   1.000
_cell.length_b   1.000
_cell.length_c   1.000
_cell.angle_alpha   90.00
_cell.angle_beta   90.00
_cell.angle_gamma   90.00
#
_symmetry.space_group_name_H-M   'P 1'
#
loop_
_entity.id
_entity.type
_entity.pdbx_description
1 polymer ?
#
loop_
_entity_poly.entity_id
_entity_poly.type
_entity_poly.pdbx_seq_one_letter_code
_entity_poly.pdbx_strand_id
1 'polypeptide(L)'
;PIFGKTLFPSLYRRLTRWLQRQFVPSLPTTLTVNKLSPTDTAEMLTVEHQRLVRVALQERLGLRSTHITPSLIEGLRQRALQSGESHDAAFIAEAEVAGLKADALDAFILVLQREYDVNPRASSRYRERLTRTGFTLEEQTLTVETALRMMGLTKNFARLILFCAHGSTSDNNPYESALDCGACGGNEGQPNARVLAMMANHDKVRARLGKAGIEIPSDTHFLAGQMDTTTDAVRLFDLEDVPPTHRADLARLQDDLREAAELASHERCGRFPEVEQPLDESQ
;
A
#
# COMPACT_ATOMS: atom_id res chain seq x y z
N PRO A 1 2.28 2.59 -33.46
CA PRO A 1 1.56 2.85 -32.19
C PRO A 1 0.75 4.17 -32.12
N ILE A 2 1.03 5.17 -32.98
CA ILE A 2 0.37 6.49 -32.93
C ILE A 2 -0.90 6.54 -33.81
N PHE A 3 -0.88 5.95 -35.02
CA PHE A 3 -2.02 5.98 -35.95
C PHE A 3 -3.34 5.42 -35.36
N GLY A 4 -3.29 4.29 -34.66
CA GLY A 4 -4.48 3.71 -34.04
C GLY A 4 -5.03 4.54 -32.87
N LYS A 5 -4.16 5.20 -32.10
CA LYS A 5 -4.56 6.06 -30.98
C LYS A 5 -5.28 7.33 -31.46
N THR A 6 -4.89 7.86 -32.62
CA THR A 6 -5.40 9.13 -33.12
C THR A 6 -6.59 8.96 -34.07
N LEU A 7 -6.57 7.97 -34.97
CA LEU A 7 -7.63 7.80 -35.98
C LEU A 7 -8.81 6.95 -35.50
N PHE A 8 -8.56 5.96 -34.63
CA PHE A 8 -9.58 5.03 -34.14
C PHE A 8 -9.45 4.76 -32.63
N PRO A 9 -9.56 5.81 -31.79
CA PRO A 9 -9.25 5.71 -30.36
C PRO A 9 -10.12 4.70 -29.60
N SER A 10 -11.39 4.52 -29.99
CA SER A 10 -12.30 3.54 -29.37
C SER A 10 -11.90 2.09 -29.71
N LEU A 11 -11.62 1.82 -30.99
CA LEU A 11 -11.21 0.50 -31.49
C LEU A 11 -9.85 0.10 -30.91
N TYR A 12 -8.90 1.04 -30.91
CA TYR A 12 -7.59 0.86 -30.31
C TYR A 12 -7.72 0.54 -28.81
N ARG A 13 -8.52 1.32 -28.05
CA ARG A 13 -8.72 1.08 -26.61
C ARG A 13 -9.37 -0.28 -26.33
N ARG A 14 -10.37 -0.70 -27.11
CA ARG A 14 -10.98 -2.04 -27.00
C ARG A 14 -9.95 -3.15 -27.25
N LEU A 15 -9.19 -3.03 -28.33
CA LEU A 15 -8.19 -4.02 -28.71
C LEU A 15 -7.06 -4.12 -27.67
N THR A 16 -6.55 -2.98 -27.19
CA THR A 16 -5.50 -2.98 -26.16
C THR A 16 -6.00 -3.49 -24.82
N ARG A 17 -7.23 -3.16 -24.40
CA ARG A 17 -7.82 -3.72 -23.16
C ARG A 17 -8.00 -5.24 -23.27
N TRP A 18 -8.45 -5.74 -24.43
CA TRP A 18 -8.56 -7.18 -24.67
C TRP A 18 -7.19 -7.86 -24.63
N LEU A 19 -6.19 -7.31 -25.33
CA LEU A 19 -4.81 -7.83 -25.31
C LEU A 19 -4.22 -7.80 -23.89
N GLN A 20 -4.39 -6.71 -23.15
CA GLN A 20 -3.92 -6.60 -21.77
C GLN A 20 -4.57 -7.66 -20.87
N ARG A 21 -5.88 -7.89 -20.99
CA ARG A 21 -6.57 -8.93 -20.21
C ARG A 21 -6.08 -10.35 -20.52
N GLN A 22 -5.67 -10.62 -21.76
CA GLN A 22 -5.22 -11.96 -22.17
C GLN A 22 -3.74 -12.22 -21.88
N PHE A 23 -2.88 -11.20 -22.00
CA PHE A 23 -1.43 -11.36 -21.97
C PHE A 23 -0.74 -10.78 -20.73
N VAL A 24 -1.40 -9.90 -19.98
CA VAL A 24 -0.85 -9.34 -18.74
C VAL A 24 -1.51 -10.06 -17.56
N PRO A 25 -0.80 -10.96 -16.86
CA PRO A 25 -1.34 -11.55 -15.64
C PRO A 25 -1.59 -10.44 -14.63
N SER A 26 -2.71 -10.50 -13.90
CA SER A 26 -2.94 -9.62 -12.77
C SER A 26 -1.84 -9.89 -11.73
N LEU A 27 -0.93 -8.94 -11.55
CA LEU A 27 0.02 -9.02 -10.46
C LEU A 27 -0.75 -8.79 -9.17
N PRO A 28 -0.78 -9.76 -8.24
CA PRO A 28 -1.43 -9.56 -6.96
C PRO A 28 -0.72 -8.44 -6.24
N THR A 29 -1.45 -7.36 -5.94
CA THR A 29 -0.90 -6.19 -5.25
C THR A 29 -1.35 -6.21 -3.79
N THR A 30 -0.98 -7.24 -3.04
CA THR A 30 -1.30 -7.31 -1.61
C THR A 30 -0.78 -6.06 -0.90
N LEU A 31 -1.68 -5.32 -0.25
CA LEU A 31 -1.30 -4.13 0.51
C LEU A 31 -0.75 -4.56 1.88
N THR A 32 0.39 -3.99 2.27
CA THR A 32 0.90 -4.15 3.64
C THR A 32 0.10 -3.29 4.61
N VAL A 33 -0.94 -3.87 5.21
CA VAL A 33 -1.81 -3.17 6.17
C VAL A 33 -1.23 -3.17 7.58
N ASN A 34 -0.50 -4.22 7.96
CA ASN A 34 0.00 -4.37 9.33
C ASN A 34 1.12 -3.37 9.63
N LYS A 35 1.05 -2.75 10.81
CA LYS A 35 2.16 -1.97 11.37
C LYS A 35 3.33 -2.90 11.69
N LEU A 36 4.54 -2.50 11.32
CA LEU A 36 5.76 -3.26 11.62
C LEU A 36 5.93 -3.44 13.13
N SER A 37 6.34 -4.64 13.54
CA SER A 37 6.60 -4.90 14.95
C SER A 37 7.86 -4.17 15.42
N PRO A 38 8.02 -3.94 16.74
CA PRO A 38 9.24 -3.33 17.27
C PRO A 38 10.52 -4.12 16.93
N THR A 39 10.42 -5.45 16.80
CA THR A 39 11.52 -6.33 16.39
C THR A 39 11.86 -6.13 14.93
N ASP A 40 10.87 -6.19 14.03
CA ASP A 40 11.10 -5.99 12.58
C ASP A 40 11.70 -4.61 12.31
N THR A 41 11.20 -3.59 13.01
CA THR A 41 11.71 -2.22 12.89
C THR A 41 13.18 -2.13 13.34
N ALA A 42 13.55 -2.85 14.40
CA ALA A 42 14.94 -2.89 14.89
C ALA A 42 15.86 -3.66 13.94
N GLU A 43 15.38 -4.73 13.31
CA GLU A 43 16.11 -5.48 12.29
C GLU A 43 16.33 -4.64 11.04
N MET A 44 15.29 -3.99 10.52
CA MET A 44 15.39 -3.08 9.36
C MET A 44 16.37 -1.94 9.59
N LEU A 45 16.34 -1.34 10.79
CA LEU A 45 17.33 -0.34 11.21
C LEU A 45 18.75 -0.90 11.20
N THR A 46 18.94 -2.11 11.69
CA THR A 46 20.26 -2.74 11.78
C THR A 46 20.82 -2.97 10.38
N VAL A 47 20.00 -3.50 9.46
CA VAL A 47 20.37 -3.69 8.06
C VAL A 47 20.72 -2.36 7.39
N GLU A 48 19.93 -1.30 7.59
CA GLU A 48 20.22 0.00 7.00
C GLU A 48 21.52 0.62 7.55
N HIS A 49 21.75 0.56 8.86
CA HIS A 49 23.02 1.03 9.41
C HIS A 49 24.21 0.23 8.89
N GLN A 50 24.11 -1.10 8.81
CA GLN A 50 25.19 -1.93 8.26
C GLN A 50 25.48 -1.58 6.79
N ARG A 51 24.45 -1.25 6.01
CA ARG A 51 24.60 -0.74 4.64
C ARG A 51 25.33 0.61 4.62
N LEU A 52 24.91 1.57 5.47
CA LEU A 52 25.51 2.90 5.54
C LEU A 52 26.97 2.86 5.99
N VAL A 53 27.30 2.05 6.99
CA VAL A 53 28.69 1.84 7.45
C VAL A 53 29.54 1.26 6.31
N ARG A 54 29.04 0.27 5.58
CA ARG A 54 29.73 -0.30 4.41
C ARG A 54 30.00 0.75 3.34
N VAL A 55 28.99 1.58 3.02
CA VAL A 55 29.14 2.68 2.04
C VAL A 55 30.18 3.69 2.52
N ALA A 56 30.14 4.09 3.79
CA ALA A 56 31.10 5.03 4.37
C ALA A 56 32.54 4.50 4.32
N LEU A 57 32.75 3.21 4.61
CA LEU A 57 34.08 2.56 4.52
C LEU A 57 34.63 2.59 3.09
N GLN A 58 33.76 2.40 2.09
CA GLN A 58 34.14 2.45 0.68
C GLN A 58 34.45 3.88 0.22
N GLU A 59 33.58 4.84 0.55
CA GLU A 59 33.68 6.23 0.07
C GLU A 59 34.79 7.03 0.76
N ARG A 60 34.99 6.84 2.07
CA ARG A 60 35.94 7.66 2.85
C ARG A 60 37.33 7.05 2.94
N LEU A 61 37.42 5.72 2.96
CA LEU A 61 38.69 5.01 3.15
C LEU A 61 39.13 4.24 1.91
N GLY A 62 38.29 4.18 0.86
CA GLY A 62 38.61 3.45 -0.37
C GLY A 62 38.75 1.93 -0.15
N LEU A 63 38.16 1.39 0.93
CA LEU A 63 38.30 -0.01 1.27
C LEU A 63 37.61 -0.90 0.24
N ARG A 64 38.35 -1.90 -0.26
CA ARG A 64 37.77 -2.94 -1.12
C ARG A 64 36.85 -3.85 -0.30
N SER A 65 35.80 -4.35 -0.93
CA SER A 65 34.79 -5.23 -0.31
C SER A 65 35.38 -6.45 0.42
N THR A 66 36.54 -6.94 -0.02
CA THR A 66 37.26 -8.07 0.59
C THR A 66 37.82 -7.79 1.99
N HIS A 67 38.04 -6.52 2.33
CA HIS A 67 38.53 -6.09 3.64
C HIS A 67 37.42 -5.59 4.56
N ILE A 68 36.16 -5.60 4.09
CA ILE A 68 35.00 -5.16 4.87
C ILE A 68 34.31 -6.41 5.44
N THR A 69 34.67 -6.77 6.66
CA THR A 69 34.08 -7.91 7.37
C THR A 69 32.76 -7.53 8.08
N PRO A 70 31.84 -8.49 8.31
CA PRO A 70 30.62 -8.23 9.07
C PRO A 70 30.89 -7.78 10.52
N SER A 71 31.92 -8.31 11.16
CA SER A 71 32.36 -7.96 12.52
C SER A 71 32.85 -6.50 12.61
N LEU A 72 33.64 -6.05 11.63
CA LEU A 72 34.07 -4.65 11.54
C LEU A 72 32.89 -3.69 11.38
N ILE A 73 31.94 -4.00 10.48
CA ILE A 73 30.73 -3.20 10.29
C ILE A 73 29.95 -3.11 11.60
N GLU A 74 29.73 -4.24 12.27
CA GLU A 74 28.93 -4.30 13.49
C GLU A 74 29.60 -3.58 14.65
N GLY A 75 30.92 -3.69 14.81
CA GLY A 75 31.67 -2.97 15.83
C GLY A 75 31.65 -1.45 15.62
N LEU A 76 31.82 -0.98 14.37
CA LEU A 76 31.68 0.43 14.01
C LEU A 76 30.28 0.96 14.28
N ARG A 77 29.24 0.20 13.91
CA ARG A 77 27.84 0.53 14.18
C ARG A 77 27.58 0.65 15.69
N GLN A 78 28.04 -0.30 16.49
CA GLN A 78 27.84 -0.28 17.95
C GLN A 78 28.52 0.93 18.58
N ARG A 79 29.77 1.24 18.21
CA ARG A 79 30.47 2.45 18.69
C ARG A 79 29.82 3.75 18.23
N ALA A 80 29.28 3.80 17.02
CA ALA A 80 28.57 4.99 16.55
C ALA A 80 27.25 5.23 17.30
N LEU A 81 26.58 4.16 17.76
CA LEU A 81 25.31 4.23 18.47
C LEU A 81 25.44 4.32 20.00
N GLN A 82 26.52 3.82 20.58
CA GLN A 82 26.79 3.89 22.01
C GLN A 82 27.71 5.07 22.32
N SER A 83 27.31 5.93 23.25
CA SER A 83 28.15 7.03 23.76
C SER A 83 29.21 6.50 24.74
N GLY A 84 30.06 5.56 24.31
CA GLY A 84 31.07 4.96 25.18
C GLY A 84 32.05 4.04 24.45
N GLU A 85 33.29 4.02 24.94
CA GLU A 85 34.37 3.18 24.43
C GLU A 85 34.10 1.71 24.75
N SER A 86 33.52 0.97 23.80
CA SER A 86 33.60 -0.49 23.86
C SER A 86 35.06 -0.88 23.60
N HIS A 87 35.79 -1.22 24.67
CA HIS A 87 37.17 -1.70 24.65
C HIS A 87 37.25 -3.18 24.23
N ASP A 88 36.61 -3.54 23.12
CA ASP A 88 36.81 -4.85 22.53
C ASP A 88 38.16 -4.88 21.79
N ALA A 89 39.16 -5.49 22.42
CA ALA A 89 40.50 -5.61 21.87
C ALA A 89 40.52 -6.38 20.53
N ALA A 90 39.57 -7.31 20.32
CA ALA A 90 39.48 -8.05 19.07
C ALA A 90 39.02 -7.14 17.92
N PHE A 91 38.02 -6.28 18.18
CA PHE A 91 37.58 -5.28 17.21
C PHE A 91 38.66 -4.25 16.90
N ILE A 92 39.40 -3.76 17.91
CA ILE A 92 40.49 -2.80 17.68
C ILE A 92 41.56 -3.39 16.76
N ALA A 93 41.98 -4.63 16.99
CA ALA A 93 42.92 -5.31 16.11
C ALA A 93 42.39 -5.45 14.67
N GLU A 94 41.10 -5.78 14.52
CA GLU A 94 40.45 -5.87 13.20
C GLU A 94 40.36 -4.50 12.49
N ALA A 95 40.03 -3.44 13.23
CA ALA A 95 39.99 -2.07 12.72
C ALA A 95 41.39 -1.61 12.26
N GLU A 96 42.43 -1.90 13.03
CA GLU A 96 43.82 -1.60 12.65
C GLU A 96 44.24 -2.32 11.36
N VAL A 97 43.87 -3.59 11.20
CA VAL A 97 44.10 -4.35 9.96
C VAL A 97 43.38 -3.72 8.76
N ALA A 98 42.20 -3.13 8.99
CA ALA A 98 41.47 -2.35 7.99
C ALA A 98 42.02 -0.92 7.78
N GLY A 99 43.10 -0.53 8.48
CA GLY A 99 43.74 0.79 8.35
C GLY A 99 43.16 1.88 9.26
N LEU A 100 42.26 1.53 10.18
CA LEU A 100 41.66 2.43 11.17
C LEU A 100 42.42 2.36 12.50
N LYS A 101 43.52 3.13 12.60
CA LYS A 101 44.20 3.37 13.89
C LYS A 101 43.30 4.16 14.84
N ALA A 102 43.59 4.13 16.14
CA ALA A 102 42.76 4.77 17.19
C ALA A 102 42.26 6.19 16.84
N ASP A 103 43.16 7.12 16.49
CA ASP A 103 42.78 8.50 16.16
C ASP A 103 41.89 8.60 14.90
N ALA A 104 42.16 7.77 13.90
CA ALA A 104 41.39 7.73 12.66
C ALA A 104 40.03 7.05 12.87
N LEU A 105 39.96 6.09 13.80
CA LEU A 105 38.74 5.38 14.18
C LEU A 105 37.75 6.33 14.84
N ASP A 106 38.18 7.11 15.83
CA ASP A 106 37.30 8.08 16.50
C ASP A 106 36.82 9.18 15.55
N ALA A 107 37.71 9.69 14.69
CA ALA A 107 37.34 10.62 13.63
C ALA A 107 36.31 10.00 12.66
N PHE A 108 36.48 8.73 12.31
CA PHE A 108 35.55 8.03 11.43
C PHE A 108 34.19 7.75 12.10
N ILE A 109 34.16 7.44 13.41
CA ILE A 109 32.91 7.34 14.17
C ILE A 109 32.14 8.67 14.12
N LEU A 110 32.82 9.81 14.27
CA LEU A 110 32.19 11.12 14.13
C LEU A 110 31.62 11.36 12.72
N VAL A 111 32.31 10.90 11.67
CA VAL A 111 31.81 10.96 10.29
C VAL A 111 30.55 10.10 10.12
N LEU A 112 30.57 8.86 10.63
CA LEU A 112 29.39 7.97 10.61
C LEU A 112 28.18 8.61 11.29
N GLN A 113 28.40 9.25 12.45
CA GLN A 113 27.35 9.91 13.20
C GLN A 113 26.80 11.16 12.51
N ARG A 114 27.66 12.00 11.91
CA ARG A 114 27.28 13.33 11.39
C ARG A 114 26.86 13.31 9.92
N GLU A 115 27.51 12.51 9.10
CA GLU A 115 27.34 12.55 7.65
C GLU A 115 26.53 11.36 7.12
N TYR A 116 26.56 10.22 7.82
CA TYR A 116 25.83 9.00 7.42
C TYR A 116 24.65 8.66 8.34
N ASP A 117 24.27 9.57 9.24
CA ASP A 117 23.12 9.43 10.14
C ASP A 117 23.14 8.14 11.01
N VAL A 118 24.31 7.54 11.25
CA VAL A 118 24.47 6.37 12.15
C VAL A 118 24.58 6.88 13.58
N ASN A 119 23.47 7.38 14.13
CA ASN A 119 23.41 7.90 15.49
C ASN A 119 22.02 7.64 16.14
N PRO A 120 21.89 7.75 17.48
CA PRO A 120 20.62 7.47 18.16
C PRO A 120 19.45 8.36 17.75
N ARG A 121 19.70 9.65 17.42
CA ARG A 121 18.64 10.59 17.03
C ARG A 121 18.08 10.26 15.66
N ALA A 122 18.93 10.00 14.68
CA ALA A 122 18.53 9.57 13.34
C ALA A 122 17.84 8.21 13.38
N SER A 123 18.33 7.27 14.19
CA SER A 123 17.67 5.99 14.46
C SER A 123 16.22 6.18 14.94
N SER A 124 16.00 7.09 15.90
CA SER A 124 14.66 7.41 16.40
C SER A 124 13.74 7.94 15.30
N ARG A 125 14.20 8.90 14.49
CA ARG A 125 13.44 9.47 13.37
C ARG A 125 13.10 8.43 12.30
N TYR A 126 14.01 7.50 12.02
CA TYR A 126 13.76 6.43 11.06
C TYR A 126 12.73 5.43 11.59
N ARG A 127 12.82 5.03 12.87
CA ARG A 127 11.78 4.19 13.53
C ARG A 127 10.42 4.86 13.48
N GLU A 128 10.35 6.14 13.82
CA GLU A 128 9.11 6.91 13.76
C GLU A 128 8.51 6.86 12.35
N ARG A 129 9.33 7.06 11.32
CA ARG A 129 8.89 7.01 9.92
C ARG A 129 8.36 5.63 9.51
N LEU A 130 9.07 4.55 9.88
CA LEU A 130 8.65 3.17 9.59
C LEU A 130 7.36 2.80 10.32
N THR A 131 7.25 3.20 11.59
CA THR A 131 6.07 2.92 12.41
C THR A 131 4.88 3.82 12.11
N ARG A 132 5.07 4.89 11.32
CA ARG A 132 3.97 5.76 10.85
C ARG A 132 3.07 5.07 9.83
N THR A 133 3.57 4.04 9.16
CA THR A 133 2.81 3.27 8.16
C THR A 133 2.24 1.99 8.74
N GLY A 134 1.02 1.65 8.30
CA GLY A 134 0.29 0.47 8.73
C GLY A 134 -0.50 0.67 10.02
N PHE A 135 -1.33 -0.32 10.34
CA PHE A 135 -2.25 -0.36 11.46
C PHE A 135 -1.90 -1.51 12.39
N THR A 136 -1.82 -1.24 13.68
CA THR A 136 -1.85 -2.27 14.72
C THR A 136 -3.17 -3.01 14.67
N LEU A 137 -3.22 -4.24 15.21
CA LEU A 137 -4.46 -5.00 15.28
C LEU A 137 -5.59 -4.25 15.99
N GLU A 138 -5.25 -3.42 16.98
CA GLU A 138 -6.21 -2.58 17.69
C GLU A 138 -6.74 -1.45 16.81
N GLU A 139 -5.86 -0.72 16.12
CA GLU A 139 -6.26 0.32 15.17
C GLU A 139 -7.09 -0.27 14.01
N GLN A 140 -6.75 -1.46 13.50
CA GLN A 140 -7.55 -2.15 12.49
C GLN A 140 -8.96 -2.48 13.01
N THR A 141 -9.05 -3.04 14.22
CA THR A 141 -10.33 -3.38 14.85
C THR A 141 -11.19 -2.15 15.04
N LEU A 142 -10.63 -1.08 15.61
CA LEU A 142 -11.33 0.18 15.83
C LEU A 142 -11.81 0.81 14.53
N THR A 143 -10.98 0.76 13.49
CA THR A 143 -11.30 1.31 12.16
C THR A 143 -12.47 0.57 11.53
N VAL A 144 -12.43 -0.77 11.50
CA VAL A 144 -13.51 -1.59 10.93
C VAL A 144 -14.78 -1.47 11.75
N GLU A 145 -14.70 -1.52 13.09
CA GLU A 145 -15.85 -1.35 13.97
C GLU A 145 -16.54 -0.02 13.70
N THR A 146 -15.76 1.07 13.68
CA THR A 146 -16.26 2.42 13.46
C THR A 146 -16.94 2.53 12.09
N ALA A 147 -16.30 2.04 11.04
CA ALA A 147 -16.85 2.04 9.69
C ALA A 147 -18.19 1.28 9.61
N LEU A 148 -18.24 0.06 10.14
CA LEU A 148 -19.45 -0.77 10.14
C LEU A 148 -20.60 -0.13 10.93
N ARG A 149 -20.30 0.45 12.10
CA ARG A 149 -21.30 1.15 12.91
C ARG A 149 -21.81 2.41 12.21
N MET A 150 -20.94 3.21 11.60
CA MET A 150 -21.32 4.41 10.84
C MET A 150 -22.22 4.07 9.64
N MET A 151 -21.99 2.93 8.99
CA MET A 151 -22.84 2.45 7.89
C MET A 151 -24.15 1.80 8.37
N GLY A 152 -24.30 1.55 9.68
CA GLY A 152 -25.39 0.73 10.22
C GLY A 152 -25.27 -0.76 9.92
N LEU A 153 -24.19 -1.20 9.27
CA LEU A 153 -23.92 -2.58 8.87
C LEU A 153 -23.33 -3.38 10.04
N THR A 154 -24.14 -3.63 11.05
CA THR A 154 -23.70 -4.32 12.29
C THR A 154 -24.32 -5.70 12.48
N LYS A 155 -25.33 -6.04 11.67
CA LYS A 155 -26.08 -7.31 11.71
C LYS A 155 -26.50 -7.68 10.28
N ASN A 156 -26.97 -8.92 10.09
CA ASN A 156 -27.50 -9.42 8.82
C ASN A 156 -26.51 -9.28 7.66
N PHE A 157 -25.24 -9.61 7.93
CA PHE A 157 -24.19 -9.57 6.92
C PHE A 157 -24.52 -10.53 5.76
N ALA A 158 -24.39 -10.02 4.54
CA ALA A 158 -24.48 -10.84 3.33
C ALA A 158 -23.23 -11.70 3.14
N ARG A 159 -23.31 -12.69 2.25
CA ARG A 159 -22.15 -13.51 1.84
C ARG A 159 -21.07 -12.69 1.16
N LEU A 160 -21.45 -11.67 0.39
CA LEU A 160 -20.55 -10.70 -0.21
C LEU A 160 -20.93 -9.29 0.23
N ILE A 161 -19.93 -8.48 0.58
CA ILE A 161 -20.11 -7.08 0.97
C ILE A 161 -19.08 -6.25 0.22
N LEU A 162 -19.54 -5.28 -0.56
CA LEU A 162 -18.69 -4.40 -1.35
C LEU A 162 -18.50 -3.06 -0.64
N PHE A 163 -17.26 -2.74 -0.27
CA PHE A 163 -16.87 -1.35 -0.03
C PHE A 163 -16.61 -0.67 -1.37
N CYS A 164 -17.62 0.06 -1.85
CA CYS A 164 -17.54 0.78 -3.12
C CYS A 164 -17.01 2.21 -2.88
N ALA A 165 -15.77 2.45 -3.27
CA ALA A 165 -15.18 3.78 -3.30
C ALA A 165 -15.60 4.56 -4.55
N HIS A 166 -15.25 5.84 -4.57
CA HIS A 166 -15.40 6.71 -5.74
C HIS A 166 -14.03 7.16 -6.24
N GLY A 167 -13.93 7.36 -7.55
CA GLY A 167 -12.82 8.02 -8.23
C GLY A 167 -13.29 8.47 -9.60
N SER A 168 -12.42 9.10 -10.38
CA SER A 168 -12.74 9.56 -11.72
C SER A 168 -11.61 9.27 -12.70
N THR A 169 -11.95 9.01 -13.95
CA THR A 169 -10.95 9.02 -15.03
C THR A 169 -10.98 10.37 -15.73
N SER A 170 -9.84 11.04 -15.80
CA SER A 170 -9.68 12.25 -16.60
C SER A 170 -8.40 12.21 -17.45
N ASP A 171 -8.46 12.76 -18.66
CA ASP A 171 -7.31 12.83 -19.56
C ASP A 171 -6.82 14.29 -19.64
N ASN A 172 -5.64 14.57 -19.07
CA ASN A 172 -4.97 15.88 -19.11
C ASN A 172 -5.82 17.03 -18.55
N ASN A 173 -6.42 16.84 -17.37
CA ASN A 173 -7.27 17.84 -16.73
C ASN A 173 -6.58 18.43 -15.48
N PRO A 174 -6.26 19.74 -15.44
CA PRO A 174 -5.67 20.38 -14.26
C PRO A 174 -6.61 20.42 -13.04
N TYR A 175 -7.89 20.07 -13.22
CA TYR A 175 -8.90 19.97 -12.16
C TYR A 175 -9.30 18.52 -11.85
N GLU A 176 -8.47 17.51 -12.16
CA GLU A 176 -8.79 16.10 -11.94
C GLU A 176 -9.26 15.78 -10.52
N SER A 177 -8.59 16.32 -9.50
CA SER A 177 -8.95 16.10 -8.09
C SER A 177 -10.34 16.64 -7.72
N ALA A 178 -10.90 17.57 -8.51
CA ALA A 178 -12.26 18.07 -8.28
C ALA A 178 -13.34 17.08 -8.79
N LEU A 179 -12.97 16.13 -9.65
CA LEU A 179 -13.85 15.09 -10.20
C LEU A 179 -13.81 13.80 -9.39
N ASP A 180 -12.76 13.61 -8.58
CA ASP A 180 -12.62 12.52 -7.63
C ASP A 180 -13.60 12.65 -6.43
N CYS A 181 -13.40 11.81 -5.42
CA CYS A 181 -14.29 11.76 -4.28
C CYS A 181 -14.15 13.02 -3.40
N GLY A 182 -15.16 13.88 -3.41
CA GLY A 182 -15.24 15.04 -2.52
C GLY A 182 -15.18 14.67 -1.03
N ALA A 183 -15.78 13.53 -0.64
CA ALA A 183 -15.70 13.01 0.74
C ALA A 183 -14.29 12.53 1.12
N CYS A 184 -13.42 12.28 0.13
CA CYS A 184 -12.00 11.95 0.35
C CYS A 184 -11.07 13.13 0.07
N GLY A 185 -11.61 14.36 0.06
CA GLY A 185 -10.82 15.58 -0.15
C GLY A 185 -10.24 15.71 -1.55
N GLY A 186 -10.93 15.17 -2.56
CA GLY A 186 -10.48 15.18 -3.95
C GLY A 186 -9.43 14.12 -4.28
N ASN A 187 -9.34 13.07 -3.47
CA ASN A 187 -8.55 11.88 -3.78
C ASN A 187 -9.46 10.72 -4.19
N GLU A 188 -8.90 9.78 -4.94
CA GLU A 188 -9.52 8.49 -5.17
C GLU A 188 -9.71 7.69 -3.86
N GLY A 189 -10.88 7.08 -3.69
CA GLY A 189 -11.18 6.25 -2.52
C GLY A 189 -10.66 4.81 -2.62
N GLN A 190 -10.08 4.38 -3.76
CA GLN A 190 -9.63 3.01 -3.98
C GLN A 190 -8.73 2.48 -2.83
N PRO A 191 -7.69 3.19 -2.38
CA PRO A 191 -6.82 2.69 -1.32
C PRO A 191 -7.58 2.40 -0.01
N ASN A 192 -8.54 3.27 0.33
CA ASN A 192 -9.33 3.15 1.55
C ASN A 192 -10.26 1.94 1.52
N ALA A 193 -10.95 1.71 0.39
CA ALA A 193 -11.82 0.55 0.23
C ALA A 193 -11.03 -0.77 0.33
N ARG A 194 -9.86 -0.84 -0.32
CA ARG A 194 -8.98 -2.02 -0.27
C ARG A 194 -8.48 -2.30 1.14
N VAL A 195 -7.94 -1.28 1.82
CA VAL A 195 -7.45 -1.43 3.20
C VAL A 195 -8.58 -1.86 4.15
N LEU A 196 -9.77 -1.26 4.03
CA LEU A 196 -10.92 -1.62 4.86
C LEU A 196 -11.41 -3.05 4.61
N ALA A 197 -11.50 -3.50 3.36
CA ALA A 197 -11.87 -4.87 3.02
C ALA A 197 -10.86 -5.88 3.58
N MET A 198 -9.56 -5.61 3.43
CA MET A 198 -8.50 -6.46 3.99
C MET A 198 -8.58 -6.56 5.51
N MET A 199 -8.76 -5.44 6.22
CA MET A 199 -8.92 -5.45 7.67
C MET A 199 -10.18 -6.21 8.12
N ALA A 200 -11.30 -6.04 7.40
CA ALA A 200 -12.56 -6.70 7.71
C ALA A 200 -12.53 -8.22 7.45
N ASN A 201 -11.67 -8.68 6.53
CA ASN A 201 -11.41 -10.10 6.28
C ASN A 201 -10.37 -10.72 7.22
N HIS A 202 -9.68 -9.93 8.05
CA HIS A 202 -8.66 -10.46 8.96
C HIS A 202 -9.30 -11.19 10.15
N ASP A 203 -8.97 -12.49 10.33
CA ASP A 203 -9.51 -13.34 11.41
C ASP A 203 -9.39 -12.76 12.83
N LYS A 204 -8.21 -12.20 13.16
CA LYS A 204 -7.98 -11.58 14.48
C LYS A 204 -8.83 -10.33 14.69
N VAL A 205 -9.09 -9.57 13.63
CA VAL A 205 -9.99 -8.41 13.68
C VAL A 205 -11.43 -8.90 13.89
N ARG A 206 -11.90 -9.87 13.10
CA ARG A 206 -13.24 -10.48 13.26
C ARG A 206 -13.47 -11.04 14.66
N ALA A 207 -12.49 -11.73 15.23
CA ALA A 207 -12.56 -12.27 16.59
C ALA A 207 -12.71 -11.15 17.66
N ARG A 208 -12.09 -9.99 17.45
CA ARG A 208 -12.24 -8.83 18.34
C ARG A 208 -13.58 -8.11 18.12
N LEU A 209 -14.04 -7.98 16.88
CA LEU A 209 -15.35 -7.42 16.54
C LEU A 209 -16.49 -8.23 17.17
N GLY A 210 -16.39 -9.57 17.18
CA GLY A 210 -17.36 -10.43 17.86
C GLY A 210 -17.47 -10.11 19.36
N LYS A 211 -16.35 -9.84 20.04
CA LYS A 211 -16.35 -9.38 21.44
C LYS A 211 -16.98 -7.99 21.62
N ALA A 212 -16.97 -7.15 20.59
CA ALA A 212 -17.64 -5.85 20.55
C ALA A 212 -19.11 -5.93 20.08
N GLY A 213 -19.66 -7.15 19.92
CA GLY A 213 -21.05 -7.39 19.53
C GLY A 213 -21.34 -7.25 18.03
N ILE A 214 -20.30 -7.27 17.19
CA ILE A 214 -20.43 -7.32 15.72
C ILE A 214 -19.95 -8.70 15.27
N GLU A 215 -20.89 -9.62 15.08
CA GLU A 215 -20.61 -10.97 14.60
C GLU A 215 -20.71 -11.01 13.07
N ILE A 216 -19.55 -11.19 12.44
CA ILE A 216 -19.44 -11.38 10.99
C ILE A 216 -19.44 -12.88 10.69
N PRO A 217 -20.40 -13.41 9.92
CA PRO A 217 -20.43 -14.81 9.51
C PRO A 217 -19.13 -15.27 8.84
N SER A 218 -18.78 -16.54 9.03
CA SER A 218 -17.58 -17.13 8.42
C SER A 218 -17.64 -17.19 6.90
N ASP A 219 -18.85 -17.21 6.33
CA ASP A 219 -19.08 -17.15 4.89
C ASP A 219 -19.34 -15.73 4.36
N THR A 220 -19.18 -14.68 5.17
CA THR A 220 -19.13 -13.29 4.68
C THR A 220 -17.73 -12.97 4.19
N HIS A 221 -17.61 -12.42 2.98
CA HIS A 221 -16.36 -11.91 2.42
C HIS A 221 -16.53 -10.45 1.98
N PHE A 222 -15.62 -9.59 2.42
CA PHE A 222 -15.59 -8.17 2.05
C PHE A 222 -14.75 -7.97 0.79
N LEU A 223 -15.29 -7.23 -0.16
CA LEU A 223 -14.67 -6.86 -1.43
C LEU A 223 -14.40 -5.36 -1.45
N ALA A 224 -13.38 -4.96 -2.21
CA ALA A 224 -13.15 -3.57 -2.54
C ALA A 224 -13.52 -3.31 -4.00
N GLY A 225 -14.13 -2.17 -4.26
CA GLY A 225 -14.35 -1.68 -5.60
C GLY A 225 -14.28 -0.16 -5.66
N GLN A 226 -14.23 0.37 -6.87
CA GLN A 226 -14.28 1.80 -7.14
C GLN A 226 -15.20 2.05 -8.31
N MET A 227 -16.19 2.90 -8.10
CA MET A 227 -17.01 3.49 -9.15
C MET A 227 -16.26 4.66 -9.76
N ASP A 228 -16.11 4.65 -11.08
CA ASP A 228 -15.70 5.82 -11.84
C ASP A 228 -16.90 6.75 -12.02
N THR A 229 -16.89 7.89 -11.35
CA THR A 229 -17.99 8.87 -11.33
C THR A 229 -18.31 9.46 -12.72
N THR A 230 -17.36 9.36 -13.67
CA THR A 230 -17.52 9.88 -15.03
C THR A 230 -18.19 8.88 -15.97
N THR A 231 -18.13 7.58 -15.66
CA THR A 231 -18.65 6.50 -16.53
C THR A 231 -19.61 5.54 -15.85
N ASP A 232 -19.81 5.67 -14.54
CA ASP A 232 -20.54 4.75 -13.64
C ASP A 232 -19.98 3.32 -13.59
N ALA A 233 -18.88 3.06 -14.30
CA ALA A 233 -18.26 1.75 -14.31
C ALA A 233 -17.66 1.43 -12.94
N VAL A 234 -18.04 0.29 -12.38
CA VAL A 234 -17.48 -0.21 -11.12
C VAL A 234 -16.38 -1.22 -11.41
N ARG A 235 -15.17 -0.94 -10.92
CA ARG A 235 -14.04 -1.88 -10.94
C ARG A 235 -13.89 -2.53 -9.58
N LEU A 236 -13.84 -3.85 -9.54
CA LEU A 236 -13.54 -4.62 -8.34
C LEU A 236 -12.03 -4.93 -8.26
N PHE A 237 -11.51 -5.05 -7.04
CA PHE A 237 -10.10 -5.30 -6.75
C PHE A 237 -9.91 -6.58 -5.91
N ASP A 238 -8.67 -7.09 -5.92
CA ASP A 238 -8.24 -8.21 -5.06
C ASP A 238 -9.12 -9.47 -5.24
N LEU A 239 -9.55 -9.73 -6.48
CA LEU A 239 -10.45 -10.83 -6.81
C LEU A 239 -9.80 -12.21 -6.62
N GLU A 240 -8.48 -12.26 -6.62
CA GLU A 240 -7.67 -13.43 -6.30
C GLU A 240 -7.85 -13.92 -4.86
N ASP A 241 -8.22 -13.03 -3.93
CA ASP A 241 -8.41 -13.35 -2.52
C ASP A 241 -9.84 -13.87 -2.23
N VAL A 242 -10.72 -13.85 -3.22
CA VAL A 242 -12.11 -14.29 -3.08
C VAL A 242 -12.17 -15.81 -2.98
N PRO A 243 -12.79 -16.37 -1.92
CA PRO A 243 -12.90 -17.81 -1.77
C PRO A 243 -13.61 -18.46 -2.98
N PRO A 244 -13.17 -19.65 -3.42
CA PRO A 244 -13.81 -20.35 -4.55
C PRO A 244 -15.32 -20.56 -4.36
N THR A 245 -15.78 -20.68 -3.11
CA THR A 245 -17.19 -20.83 -2.71
C THR A 245 -18.06 -19.62 -3.06
N HIS A 246 -17.46 -18.46 -3.36
CA HIS A 246 -18.16 -17.20 -3.62
C HIS A 246 -18.12 -16.79 -5.09
N ARG A 247 -17.50 -17.59 -5.97
CA ARG A 247 -17.33 -17.24 -7.39
C ARG A 247 -18.64 -16.98 -8.12
N ALA A 248 -19.69 -17.75 -7.82
CA ALA A 248 -21.01 -17.54 -8.42
C ALA A 248 -21.64 -16.23 -7.94
N ASP A 249 -21.54 -15.92 -6.64
CA ASP A 249 -22.03 -14.66 -6.07
C ASP A 249 -21.26 -13.46 -6.65
N LEU A 250 -19.94 -13.60 -6.84
CA LEU A 250 -19.09 -12.57 -7.44
C LEU A 250 -19.45 -12.32 -8.92
N ALA A 251 -19.67 -13.37 -9.70
CA ALA A 251 -20.07 -13.25 -11.10
C ALA A 251 -21.40 -12.51 -11.22
N ARG A 252 -22.39 -12.88 -10.39
CA ARG A 252 -23.68 -12.17 -10.33
C ARG A 252 -23.50 -10.71 -9.96
N LEU A 253 -22.72 -10.40 -8.93
CA LEU A 253 -22.43 -9.01 -8.54
C LEU A 253 -21.80 -8.21 -9.69
N GLN A 254 -20.88 -8.79 -10.46
CA GLN A 254 -20.26 -8.12 -11.61
C GLN A 254 -21.25 -7.82 -12.74
N ASP A 255 -22.20 -8.71 -12.97
CA ASP A 255 -23.26 -8.50 -13.96
C ASP A 255 -24.26 -7.46 -13.48
N ASP A 256 -24.72 -7.54 -12.22
CA ASP A 256 -25.62 -6.57 -11.60
C ASP A 256 -25.02 -5.15 -11.62
N LEU A 257 -23.73 -5.00 -11.29
CA LEU A 257 -23.03 -3.71 -11.31
C LEU A 257 -22.92 -3.12 -12.72
N ARG A 258 -22.80 -3.98 -13.75
CA ARG A 258 -22.72 -3.55 -15.14
C ARG A 258 -24.07 -3.07 -15.64
N GLU A 259 -25.12 -3.84 -15.37
CA GLU A 259 -26.49 -3.46 -15.69
C GLU A 259 -26.87 -2.16 -14.98
N ALA A 260 -26.56 -2.03 -13.70
CA ALA A 260 -26.81 -0.80 -12.94
C ALA A 260 -26.08 0.42 -13.54
N ALA A 261 -24.83 0.26 -13.99
CA ALA A 261 -24.08 1.34 -14.65
C ALA A 261 -24.70 1.73 -16.00
N GLU A 262 -25.13 0.75 -16.80
CA GLU A 262 -25.81 0.99 -18.07
C GLU A 262 -27.13 1.75 -17.84
N LEU A 263 -27.98 1.29 -16.93
CA LEU A 263 -29.24 1.95 -16.57
C LEU A 263 -29.02 3.38 -16.05
N ALA A 264 -28.04 3.59 -15.17
CA ALA A 264 -27.70 4.91 -14.65
C ALA A 264 -27.23 5.87 -15.76
N SER A 265 -26.44 5.36 -16.71
CA SER A 265 -26.01 6.13 -17.88
C SER A 265 -27.20 6.47 -18.79
N HIS A 266 -28.11 5.51 -19.04
CA HIS A 266 -29.33 5.75 -19.84
C HIS A 266 -30.23 6.82 -19.22
N GLU A 267 -30.46 6.75 -17.91
CA GLU A 267 -31.27 7.77 -17.20
C GLU A 267 -30.65 9.17 -17.33
N ARG A 268 -29.31 9.26 -17.22
CA ARG A 268 -28.58 10.53 -17.34
C ARG A 268 -28.62 11.08 -18.76
N CYS A 269 -28.54 10.21 -19.77
CA CYS A 269 -28.62 10.61 -21.17
C CYS A 269 -29.92 11.36 -21.48
N GLY A 270 -31.05 10.92 -20.91
CA GLY A 270 -32.35 11.59 -21.07
C GLY A 270 -32.43 12.99 -20.46
N ARG A 271 -31.44 13.42 -19.66
CA ARG A 271 -31.38 14.75 -19.04
C ARG A 271 -30.57 15.76 -19.86
N PHE A 272 -29.92 15.34 -20.95
CA PHE A 272 -29.16 16.27 -21.78
C PHE A 272 -30.11 17.19 -22.58
N PRO A 273 -29.83 18.50 -22.64
CA PRO A 273 -30.69 19.45 -23.34
C PRO A 273 -30.89 19.15 -24.82
N GLU A 274 -29.92 18.49 -25.46
CA GLU A 274 -29.96 18.15 -26.89
C GLU A 274 -30.74 16.86 -27.21
N VAL A 275 -31.23 16.13 -26.19
CA VAL A 275 -31.96 14.87 -26.39
C VAL A 275 -33.46 15.16 -26.46
N GLU A 276 -33.98 15.32 -27.68
CA GLU A 276 -35.40 15.63 -27.94
C GLU A 276 -36.33 14.40 -27.77
N GLN A 277 -35.79 13.18 -27.79
CA GLN A 277 -36.52 11.93 -27.53
C GLN A 277 -35.67 10.99 -26.65
N PRO A 278 -36.25 10.33 -25.64
CA PRO A 278 -35.53 9.34 -24.83
C PRO A 278 -34.93 8.25 -25.73
N LEU A 279 -33.68 7.88 -25.48
CA LEU A 279 -33.07 6.71 -26.13
C LEU A 279 -33.86 5.47 -25.69
N ASP A 280 -34.51 4.80 -26.65
CA ASP A 280 -35.29 3.59 -26.42
C ASP A 280 -34.38 2.46 -25.94
N GLU A 281 -34.85 1.61 -25.01
CA GLU A 281 -34.06 0.57 -24.31
C GLU A 281 -33.55 -0.56 -25.26
N SER A 282 -33.84 -0.46 -26.56
CA SER A 282 -33.59 -1.49 -27.57
C SER A 282 -32.41 -1.21 -28.53
N GLN A 283 -31.59 -0.16 -28.29
CA GLN A 283 -30.42 0.18 -29.11
C GLN A 283 -29.07 -0.05 -28.43
#